data_AF-A0A7X9J0M1-F1
#
_entry.id   AF-A0A7X9J0M1-F1
#
_cell.length_a   1.000
_cell.length_b   1.000
_cell.length_c   1.000
_cell.angle_alpha   90.00
_cell.angle_beta   90.00
_cell.angle_gamma   90.00
#
_symmetry.space_group_name_H-M   'P 1'
#
loop_
_entity.id
_entity.type
_entity.pdbx_description
1 polymer ?
#
loop_
_entity_poly.entity_id
_entity_poly.type
_entity_poly.pdbx_seq_one_letter_code
_entity_poly.pdbx_strand_id
1 'polypeptide(L)'
;MTAPRVELLACRRVAPGLPGARPLPCAGRVSPNDLLEALARGAGGVAVVPCDRDRGDCRFERGAERAAAVVARTRRLVAVTGLAPERVACVAPAAAADFADAVRRLGPTGITPWTRPVEPGLDGALGLLAALLADPAARPSWNRRAPLAPGETCDTLFLHGVAPLAAVLLEEALPDADPGDPLALLAAAGIEARELPDERGAGGPLRAAGETDRFADLARRNAERFAATGATRIVTACAGCARTLTEAYAEAGVRLHAPVVPLVRALAEAGGRVSDRAALRLPACDSDTAAAWDTLLGPI
;
A
#
# COMPACT_ATOMS: atom_id res chain seq x y z
N MET A 1 20.14 19.04 -10.43
CA MET A 1 19.32 18.13 -9.59
C MET A 1 20.26 17.43 -8.63
N THR A 2 20.00 17.49 -7.32
CA THR A 2 20.80 16.83 -6.29
C THR A 2 20.66 15.31 -6.41
N ALA A 3 21.76 14.57 -6.30
CA ALA A 3 21.72 13.11 -6.38
C ALA A 3 20.78 12.53 -5.30
N PRO A 4 20.01 11.47 -5.60
CA PRO A 4 19.10 10.88 -4.63
C PRO A 4 19.86 10.39 -3.39
N ARG A 5 19.40 10.81 -2.21
CA ARG A 5 19.99 10.43 -0.92
C ARG A 5 19.82 8.93 -0.70
N VAL A 6 20.91 8.22 -0.39
CA VAL A 6 20.87 6.80 -0.03
C VAL A 6 21.09 6.68 1.47
N GLU A 7 20.24 5.92 2.16
CA GLU A 7 20.41 5.63 3.59
C GLU A 7 20.92 4.20 3.79
N LEU A 8 22.05 4.07 4.47
CA LEU A 8 22.65 2.78 4.82
C LEU A 8 22.44 2.50 6.31
N LEU A 9 21.76 1.41 6.64
CA LEU A 9 21.52 0.95 8.00
C LEU A 9 22.42 -0.25 8.28
N ALA A 10 23.55 -0.03 8.96
CA ALA A 10 24.59 -1.04 9.08
C ALA A 10 24.66 -1.64 10.49
N CYS A 11 24.80 -2.95 10.60
CA CYS A 11 25.12 -3.61 11.88
C CYS A 11 26.38 -2.98 12.50
N ARG A 12 26.40 -2.75 13.82
CA ARG A 12 27.54 -2.16 14.57
C ARG A 12 28.89 -2.82 14.32
N ARG A 13 28.90 -4.10 13.92
CA ARG A 13 30.15 -4.84 13.60
C ARG A 13 30.73 -4.46 12.24
N VAL A 14 29.88 -3.98 11.32
CA VAL A 14 30.25 -3.60 9.96
C VAL A 14 30.32 -2.09 9.77
N ALA A 15 29.46 -1.34 10.48
CA ALA A 15 29.34 0.11 10.36
C ALA A 15 30.69 0.89 10.38
N PRO A 16 31.71 0.53 11.19
CA PRO A 16 33.00 1.21 11.15
C PRO A 16 33.70 1.17 9.78
N GLY A 17 33.44 0.16 8.96
CA GLY A 17 33.97 0.02 7.60
C GLY A 17 33.09 0.64 6.50
N LEU A 18 31.99 1.31 6.87
CA LEU A 18 31.02 1.89 5.93
C LEU A 18 30.78 3.36 6.26
N PRO A 19 31.58 4.28 5.68
CA PRO A 19 31.41 5.72 5.89
C PRO A 19 29.98 6.18 5.56
N GLY A 20 29.39 6.97 6.46
CA GLY A 20 28.03 7.51 6.28
C GLY A 20 26.88 6.55 6.61
N ALA A 21 27.17 5.30 7.00
CA ALA A 21 26.13 4.38 7.46
C ALA A 21 25.63 4.73 8.87
N ARG A 22 24.31 4.68 9.07
CA ARG A 22 23.68 4.78 10.39
C ARG A 22 23.89 3.45 11.13
N PRO A 23 24.61 3.45 12.27
CA PRO A 23 24.88 2.20 12.98
C PRO A 23 23.62 1.70 13.69
N LEU A 24 23.37 0.39 13.55
CA LEU A 24 22.35 -0.35 14.26
C LEU A 24 23.02 -1.29 15.28
N PRO A 25 22.42 -1.50 16.47
CA PRO A 25 22.94 -2.51 17.41
C PRO A 25 22.95 -3.92 16.81
N CYS A 26 21.99 -4.22 15.93
CA CYS A 26 21.91 -5.45 15.14
C CYS A 26 21.04 -5.17 13.91
N ALA A 27 21.45 -5.65 12.73
CA ALA A 27 20.62 -5.56 11.52
C ALA A 27 19.29 -6.32 11.67
N GLY A 28 19.26 -7.42 12.42
CA GLY A 28 18.04 -8.20 12.67
C GLY A 28 17.03 -7.53 13.61
N ARG A 29 17.27 -6.28 14.03
CA ARG A 29 16.30 -5.44 14.74
C ARG A 29 15.64 -4.40 13.85
N VAL A 30 16.03 -4.31 12.58
CA VAL A 30 15.37 -3.42 11.62
C VAL A 30 13.91 -3.85 11.46
N SER A 31 13.02 -2.87 11.38
CA SER A 31 11.60 -3.07 11.12
C SER A 31 11.21 -2.51 9.74
N PRO A 32 10.05 -2.90 9.18
CA PRO A 32 9.52 -2.24 7.99
C PRO A 32 9.39 -0.72 8.17
N ASN A 33 9.05 -0.26 9.39
CA ASN A 33 8.90 1.17 9.69
C ASN A 33 10.21 1.92 9.48
N ASP A 34 11.35 1.41 9.94
CA ASP A 34 12.65 2.05 9.75
C ASP A 34 12.96 2.31 8.26
N LEU A 35 12.58 1.36 7.40
CA LEU A 35 12.85 1.41 5.97
C LEU A 35 11.87 2.33 5.23
N LEU A 36 10.58 2.23 5.55
CA LEU A 36 9.54 3.09 5.00
C LEU A 36 9.72 4.55 5.43
N GLU A 37 10.13 4.77 6.68
CA GLU A 37 10.39 6.10 7.23
C GLU A 37 11.54 6.79 6.49
N ALA A 38 12.63 6.07 6.21
CA ALA A 38 13.74 6.62 5.44
C ALA A 38 13.31 7.02 4.02
N LEU A 39 12.52 6.19 3.33
CA LEU A 39 11.94 6.53 2.02
C LEU A 39 10.99 7.73 2.10
N ALA A 40 10.08 7.74 3.08
CA ALA A 40 9.14 8.83 3.28
C ALA A 40 9.85 10.16 3.60
N ARG A 41 10.98 10.12 4.31
CA ARG A 41 11.86 11.29 4.55
C ARG A 41 12.69 11.72 3.34
N GLY A 42 12.42 11.16 2.16
CA GLY A 42 13.05 11.55 0.91
C GLY A 42 14.33 10.79 0.57
N ALA A 43 14.63 9.66 1.22
CA ALA A 43 15.67 8.78 0.71
C ALA A 43 15.22 8.22 -0.65
N GLY A 44 16.12 8.27 -1.63
CA GLY A 44 15.93 7.60 -2.92
C GLY A 44 16.02 6.08 -2.82
N GLY A 45 16.68 5.57 -1.78
CA GLY A 45 16.76 4.16 -1.44
C GLY A 45 17.41 3.91 -0.09
N VAL A 46 17.13 2.74 0.48
CA VAL A 46 17.53 2.32 1.82
C VAL A 46 18.12 0.92 1.76
N ALA A 47 19.35 0.75 2.22
CA ALA A 47 19.96 -0.57 2.33
C ALA A 47 20.22 -0.95 3.78
N VAL A 48 19.86 -2.19 4.12
CA VAL A 48 20.27 -2.83 5.37
C VAL A 48 21.56 -3.59 5.09
N VAL A 49 22.60 -3.34 5.90
CA VAL A 49 23.89 -4.01 5.78
C VAL A 49 24.12 -4.90 7.02
N PRO A 50 23.79 -6.20 6.93
CA PRO A 50 23.98 -7.12 8.04
C PRO A 50 25.45 -7.48 8.24
N CYS A 51 25.73 -8.09 9.40
CA CYS A 51 26.99 -8.80 9.63
C CYS A 51 26.96 -10.15 8.91
N ASP A 52 28.13 -10.64 8.51
CA ASP A 52 28.27 -11.88 7.74
C ASP A 52 28.23 -13.08 8.70
N ARG A 53 27.19 -13.91 8.56
CA ARG A 53 27.04 -15.11 9.39
C ARG A 53 28.11 -16.14 9.04
N ASP A 54 28.42 -16.30 7.77
CA ASP A 54 29.29 -17.37 7.28
C ASP A 54 30.77 -17.07 7.60
N ARG A 55 31.08 -15.81 7.92
CA ARG A 55 32.36 -15.38 8.52
C ARG A 55 32.39 -15.43 10.06
N GLY A 56 31.30 -15.84 10.72
CA GLY A 56 31.20 -15.87 12.18
C GLY A 56 30.96 -14.50 12.84
N ASP A 57 30.69 -13.46 12.06
CA ASP A 57 30.47 -12.10 12.57
C ASP A 57 29.07 -11.92 13.20
N CYS A 58 28.17 -12.89 13.07
CA CYS A 58 26.83 -12.81 13.62
C CYS A 58 26.76 -13.33 15.07
N ARG A 59 26.55 -12.44 16.06
CA ARG A 59 26.39 -12.82 17.48
C ARG A 59 25.07 -13.56 17.78
N PHE A 60 24.01 -13.24 17.05
CA PHE A 60 22.65 -13.72 17.32
C PHE A 60 22.21 -14.80 16.32
N GLU A 61 23.14 -15.29 15.50
CA GLU A 61 23.03 -16.38 14.50
C GLU A 61 22.03 -16.17 13.34
N ARG A 62 20.92 -15.46 13.57
CA ARG A 62 19.82 -15.25 12.60
C ARG A 62 19.57 -13.78 12.29
N GLY A 63 20.49 -12.88 12.68
CA GLY A 63 20.32 -11.45 12.49
C GLY A 63 20.26 -11.03 11.02
N ALA A 64 21.12 -11.62 10.18
CA ALA A 64 21.13 -11.38 8.75
C ALA A 64 19.90 -11.96 8.04
N GLU A 65 19.49 -13.19 8.41
CA GLU A 65 18.28 -13.86 7.92
C GLU A 65 17.03 -13.02 8.20
N ARG A 66 16.86 -12.55 9.44
CA ARG A 66 15.74 -11.67 9.83
C ARG A 66 15.74 -10.35 9.06
N ALA A 67 16.91 -9.72 8.89
CA ALA A 67 17.04 -8.49 8.12
C ALA A 67 16.63 -8.70 6.65
N ALA A 68 17.04 -9.81 6.04
CA ALA A 68 16.65 -10.16 4.67
C ALA A 68 15.13 -10.37 4.54
N ALA A 69 14.50 -11.04 5.50
CA ALA A 69 13.05 -11.23 5.52
C ALA A 69 12.30 -9.88 5.64
N VAL A 70 12.72 -9.00 6.54
CA VAL A 70 12.13 -7.66 6.71
C VAL A 70 12.28 -6.82 5.44
N VAL A 71 13.45 -6.86 4.80
CA VAL A 71 13.68 -6.21 3.51
C VAL A 71 12.75 -6.78 2.44
N ALA A 72 12.66 -8.10 2.30
CA ALA A 72 11.83 -8.75 1.28
C ALA A 72 10.35 -8.34 1.44
N ARG A 73 9.85 -8.31 2.68
CA ARG A 73 8.51 -7.83 3.01
C ARG A 73 8.32 -6.35 2.67
N THR A 74 9.28 -5.51 3.03
CA THR A 74 9.24 -4.07 2.75
C THR A 74 9.26 -3.80 1.25
N ARG A 75 10.01 -4.59 0.46
CA ARG A 75 9.98 -4.49 -1.01
C ARG A 75 8.59 -4.71 -1.58
N ARG A 76 7.80 -5.65 -1.03
CA ARG A 76 6.40 -5.83 -1.43
C ARG A 76 5.56 -4.59 -1.11
N LEU A 77 5.71 -4.01 0.09
CA LEU A 77 5.03 -2.77 0.46
C LEU A 77 5.39 -1.59 -0.44
N VAL A 78 6.67 -1.43 -0.76
CA VAL A 78 7.17 -0.38 -1.68
C VAL A 78 6.61 -0.58 -3.08
N ALA A 79 6.57 -1.82 -3.59
CA ALA A 79 5.98 -2.12 -4.88
C ALA A 79 4.50 -1.73 -4.97
N VAL A 80 3.71 -1.95 -3.90
CA VAL A 80 2.29 -1.56 -3.86
C VAL A 80 2.11 -0.04 -3.98
N THR A 81 3.08 0.76 -3.53
CA THR A 81 3.05 2.23 -3.72
C THR A 81 3.38 2.68 -5.16
N GLY A 82 3.79 1.76 -6.03
CA GLY A 82 4.26 2.04 -7.39
C GLY A 82 5.73 2.45 -7.48
N LEU A 83 6.45 2.40 -6.36
CA LEU A 83 7.90 2.63 -6.35
C LEU A 83 8.65 1.36 -6.72
N ALA A 84 9.80 1.52 -7.38
CA ALA A 84 10.70 0.41 -7.67
C ALA A 84 11.11 -0.31 -6.37
N PRO A 85 10.83 -1.61 -6.21
CA PRO A 85 11.18 -2.37 -5.00
C PRO A 85 12.70 -2.43 -4.78
N GLU A 86 13.50 -2.23 -5.83
CA GLU A 86 14.96 -2.13 -5.79
C GLU A 86 15.46 -0.98 -4.92
N ARG A 87 14.60 -0.01 -4.58
CA ARG A 87 14.93 1.06 -3.63
C ARG A 87 15.15 0.55 -2.21
N VAL A 88 14.78 -0.69 -1.89
CA VAL A 88 15.03 -1.31 -0.59
C VAL A 88 15.78 -2.63 -0.77
N ALA A 89 16.95 -2.77 -0.14
CA ALA A 89 17.77 -3.96 -0.28
C ALA A 89 18.47 -4.37 1.02
N CYS A 90 18.80 -5.66 1.10
CA CYS A 90 19.73 -6.21 2.08
C CYS A 90 21.01 -6.49 1.30
N VAL A 91 22.10 -5.80 1.60
CA VAL A 91 23.33 -5.87 0.79
C VAL A 91 24.53 -6.21 1.65
N ALA A 92 25.48 -6.94 1.07
CA ALA A 92 26.79 -7.11 1.68
C ALA A 92 27.54 -5.77 1.74
N PRO A 93 28.51 -5.59 2.66
CA PRO A 93 29.24 -4.34 2.80
C PRO A 93 29.90 -3.88 1.50
N ALA A 94 30.50 -4.82 0.76
CA ALA A 94 31.14 -4.56 -0.52
C ALA A 94 30.17 -4.10 -1.62
N ALA A 95 28.88 -4.43 -1.53
CA ALA A 95 27.85 -4.09 -2.52
C ALA A 95 27.11 -2.78 -2.20
N ALA A 96 27.48 -2.08 -1.13
CA ALA A 96 26.81 -0.84 -0.72
C ALA A 96 26.97 0.28 -1.76
N ALA A 97 28.14 0.37 -2.41
CA ALA A 97 28.40 1.33 -3.49
C ALA A 97 27.54 1.04 -4.73
N ASP A 98 27.50 -0.23 -5.16
CA ASP A 98 26.70 -0.67 -6.31
C ASP A 98 25.20 -0.40 -6.09
N PHE A 99 24.71 -0.62 -4.87
CA PHE A 99 23.34 -0.26 -4.50
C PHE A 99 23.09 1.23 -4.61
N ALA A 100 24.01 2.07 -4.12
CA ALA A 100 23.86 3.52 -4.23
C ALA A 100 23.81 3.97 -5.70
N ASP A 101 24.63 3.37 -6.56
CA ASP A 101 24.59 3.62 -8.01
C ASP A 101 23.29 3.13 -8.66
N ALA A 102 22.76 1.99 -8.24
CA ALA A 102 21.45 1.51 -8.69
C ALA A 102 20.34 2.50 -8.32
N VAL A 103 20.34 3.01 -7.09
CA VAL A 103 19.38 4.04 -6.64
C VAL A 103 19.53 5.34 -7.42
N ARG A 104 20.76 5.76 -7.74
CA ARG A 104 21.00 6.94 -8.59
C ARG A 104 20.41 6.77 -9.99
N ARG A 105 20.53 5.58 -10.60
CA ARG A 105 19.92 5.27 -11.90
C ARG A 105 18.40 5.26 -11.86
N LEU A 106 17.79 4.86 -10.74
CA LEU A 106 16.34 4.95 -10.54
C LEU A 106 15.84 6.39 -10.41
N GLY A 107 16.74 7.36 -10.18
CA GLY A 107 16.39 8.76 -10.01
C GLY A 107 15.63 9.06 -8.70
N PRO A 108 15.22 10.33 -8.51
CA PRO A 108 14.45 10.74 -7.35
C PRO A 108 13.10 10.00 -7.29
N THR A 109 12.58 9.77 -6.09
CA THR A 109 11.26 9.15 -5.88
C THR A 109 10.10 10.05 -6.29
N GLY A 110 10.34 11.37 -6.34
CA GLY A 110 9.29 12.37 -6.54
C GLY A 110 8.41 12.60 -5.31
N ILE A 111 8.61 11.82 -4.23
CA ILE A 111 7.84 11.92 -3.00
C ILE A 111 8.27 13.13 -2.19
N THR A 112 7.29 13.90 -1.75
CA THR A 112 7.46 15.04 -0.85
C THR A 112 7.89 14.53 0.53
N PRO A 113 9.08 14.91 1.04
CA PRO A 113 9.61 14.39 2.29
C PRO A 113 8.66 14.58 3.47
N TRP A 114 8.44 13.51 4.23
CA TRP A 114 7.76 13.51 5.52
C TRP A 114 8.65 14.16 6.57
N THR A 115 8.15 15.17 7.28
CA THR A 115 8.95 15.94 8.26
C THR A 115 8.53 15.72 9.71
N ARG A 116 7.40 15.04 9.94
CA ARG A 116 6.87 14.81 11.29
C ARG A 116 7.49 13.61 11.99
N PRO A 117 7.40 13.53 13.33
CA PRO A 117 7.68 12.29 14.05
C PRO A 117 6.79 11.14 13.56
N VAL A 118 7.35 9.93 13.51
CA VAL A 118 6.61 8.72 13.19
C VAL A 118 6.38 7.96 14.48
N GLU A 119 5.11 7.72 14.82
CA GLU A 119 4.79 6.88 15.98
C GLU A 119 5.24 5.43 15.75
N PRO A 120 5.82 4.74 16.74
CA PRO A 120 6.20 3.36 16.58
C PRO A 120 4.97 2.45 16.40
N GLY A 121 5.16 1.30 15.75
CA GLY A 121 4.11 0.29 15.57
C GLY A 121 3.30 0.42 14.28
N LEU A 122 2.17 -0.29 14.21
CA LEU A 122 1.37 -0.43 12.99
C LEU A 122 0.81 0.91 12.49
N ASP A 123 0.42 1.79 13.42
CA ASP A 123 -0.17 3.09 13.06
C ASP A 123 0.82 4.01 12.35
N GLY A 124 2.09 4.04 12.80
CA GLY A 124 3.14 4.77 12.07
C GLY A 124 3.47 4.15 10.72
N ALA A 125 3.46 2.81 10.63
CA ALA A 125 3.65 2.10 9.36
C ALA A 125 2.57 2.50 8.34
N LEU A 126 1.31 2.47 8.77
CA LEU A 126 0.16 2.83 7.95
C LEU A 126 0.15 4.33 7.62
N GLY A 127 0.56 5.20 8.54
CA GLY A 127 0.72 6.64 8.30
C GLY A 127 1.77 6.95 7.23
N LEU A 128 2.95 6.32 7.33
CA LEU A 128 4.02 6.44 6.34
C LEU A 128 3.60 5.93 4.97
N LEU A 129 2.97 4.76 4.92
CA LEU A 129 2.45 4.20 3.66
C LEU A 129 1.36 5.09 3.07
N ALA A 130 0.43 5.59 3.89
CA ALA A 130 -0.60 6.51 3.43
C ALA A 130 -0.01 7.82 2.91
N ALA A 131 1.10 8.31 3.47
CA ALA A 131 1.82 9.46 2.93
C ALA A 131 2.47 9.17 1.58
N LEU A 132 3.10 8.01 1.43
CA LEU A 132 3.65 7.56 0.15
C LEU A 132 2.53 7.46 -0.91
N LEU A 133 1.39 6.88 -0.56
CA LEU A 133 0.22 6.76 -1.45
C LEU A 133 -0.43 8.10 -1.80
N ALA A 134 -0.46 9.03 -0.85
CA ALA A 134 -1.07 10.34 -1.04
C ALA A 134 -0.29 11.21 -2.03
N ASP A 135 1.01 10.96 -2.18
CA ASP A 135 1.89 11.77 -3.01
C ASP A 135 1.57 11.63 -4.52
N PRO A 136 1.37 12.73 -5.26
CA PRO A 136 1.05 12.68 -6.69
C PRO A 136 2.06 11.94 -7.57
N ALA A 137 3.32 11.79 -7.14
CA ALA A 137 4.33 11.02 -7.86
C ALA A 137 4.13 9.51 -7.73
N ALA A 138 3.46 9.04 -6.67
CA ALA A 138 3.17 7.63 -6.49
C ALA A 138 2.21 7.10 -7.56
N ARG A 139 2.33 5.81 -7.87
CA ARG A 139 1.55 5.09 -8.90
C ARG A 139 1.01 3.78 -8.31
N PRO A 140 0.10 3.84 -7.33
CA PRO A 140 -0.32 2.66 -6.60
C PRO A 140 -1.02 1.64 -7.49
N SER A 141 -0.60 0.38 -7.34
CA SER A 141 -1.17 -0.76 -8.05
C SER A 141 -1.34 -1.92 -7.08
N TRP A 142 -2.57 -2.40 -6.97
CA TRP A 142 -2.88 -3.69 -6.33
C TRP A 142 -3.82 -4.45 -7.25
N ASN A 143 -3.98 -5.76 -7.01
CA ASN A 143 -4.81 -6.62 -7.84
C ASN A 143 -6.24 -6.08 -7.89
N ARG A 144 -6.66 -5.63 -9.07
CA ARG A 144 -8.00 -5.09 -9.34
C ARG A 144 -8.71 -6.00 -10.30
N ARG A 145 -9.99 -6.22 -10.08
CA ARG A 145 -10.80 -7.05 -10.98
C ARG A 145 -11.28 -6.26 -12.18
N ALA A 146 -11.70 -5.01 -11.95
CA ALA A 146 -12.35 -4.21 -12.98
C ALA A 146 -12.00 -2.71 -12.86
N PRO A 147 -10.71 -2.33 -13.00
CA PRO A 147 -10.32 -0.92 -13.00
C PRO A 147 -10.99 -0.17 -14.15
N LEU A 148 -11.32 1.11 -13.93
CA LEU A 148 -11.76 2.02 -15.00
C LEU A 148 -10.60 2.34 -15.94
N ALA A 149 -10.85 2.25 -17.25
CA ALA A 149 -9.95 2.78 -18.26
C ALA A 149 -10.07 4.32 -18.33
N PRO A 150 -9.06 5.03 -18.90
CA PRO A 150 -9.13 6.48 -19.03
C PRO A 150 -10.40 6.94 -19.76
N GLY A 151 -11.18 7.81 -19.10
CA GLY A 151 -12.43 8.37 -19.64
C GLY A 151 -13.67 7.51 -19.43
N GLU A 152 -13.55 6.30 -18.86
CA GLU A 152 -14.71 5.50 -18.49
C GLU A 152 -15.43 6.05 -17.25
N THR A 153 -16.74 5.84 -17.23
CA THR A 153 -17.61 6.18 -16.11
C THR A 153 -18.23 4.92 -15.53
N CYS A 154 -18.73 5.00 -14.30
CA CYS A 154 -19.45 3.92 -13.63
C CYS A 154 -20.53 4.48 -12.73
N ASP A 155 -21.61 3.74 -12.50
CA ASP A 155 -22.63 4.15 -11.52
C ASP A 155 -22.19 3.86 -10.08
N THR A 156 -21.48 2.75 -9.85
CA THR A 156 -21.00 2.33 -8.54
C THR A 156 -19.47 2.26 -8.53
N LEU A 157 -18.84 3.13 -7.73
CA LEU A 157 -17.40 3.10 -7.50
C LEU A 157 -17.10 2.31 -6.22
N PHE A 158 -16.21 1.32 -6.28
CA PHE A 158 -15.73 0.62 -5.10
C PHE A 158 -14.37 1.17 -4.64
N LEU A 159 -14.23 1.42 -3.34
CA LEU A 159 -13.00 1.87 -2.69
C LEU A 159 -12.49 0.82 -1.70
N HIS A 160 -11.30 0.28 -1.97
CA HIS A 160 -10.63 -0.71 -1.11
C HIS A 160 -10.03 -0.08 0.16
N GLY A 161 -9.56 1.16 0.06
CA GLY A 161 -8.78 1.79 1.12
C GLY A 161 -7.35 1.25 1.18
N VAL A 162 -6.78 1.23 2.38
CA VAL A 162 -5.45 0.66 2.63
C VAL A 162 -5.50 -0.81 3.04
N ALA A 163 -6.66 -1.47 2.95
CA ALA A 163 -6.83 -2.87 3.34
C ALA A 163 -5.88 -3.84 2.59
N PRO A 164 -5.62 -3.66 1.28
CA PRO A 164 -4.62 -4.49 0.58
C PRO A 164 -3.20 -4.36 1.15
N LEU A 165 -2.85 -3.21 1.73
CA LEU A 165 -1.57 -3.01 2.43
C LEU A 165 -1.56 -3.66 3.82
N ALA A 166 -2.70 -3.62 4.52
CA ALA A 166 -2.85 -4.31 5.80
C ALA A 166 -2.64 -5.83 5.64
N ALA A 167 -3.07 -6.43 4.52
CA ALA A 167 -2.80 -7.84 4.23
C ALA A 167 -1.30 -8.15 4.20
N VAL A 168 -0.48 -7.33 3.51
CA VAL A 168 0.99 -7.48 3.51
C VAL A 168 1.61 -7.24 4.90
N LEU A 169 1.05 -6.31 5.68
CA LEU A 169 1.48 -6.01 7.04
C LEU A 169 0.99 -7.02 8.09
N LEU A 170 0.03 -7.88 7.75
CA LEU A 170 -0.52 -8.89 8.65
C LEU A 170 -0.23 -10.32 8.20
N GLU A 171 0.33 -10.55 7.02
CA GLU A 171 0.66 -11.88 6.45
C GLU A 171 1.40 -12.79 7.45
N GLU A 172 2.34 -12.27 8.25
CA GLU A 172 3.03 -13.07 9.27
C GLU A 172 2.19 -13.37 10.51
N ALA A 173 1.28 -12.47 10.87
CA ALA A 173 0.39 -12.63 12.02
C ALA A 173 -0.86 -13.45 11.69
N LEU A 174 -1.26 -13.44 10.41
CA LEU A 174 -2.49 -14.02 9.87
C LEU A 174 -2.23 -14.53 8.44
N PRO A 175 -1.48 -15.64 8.26
CA PRO A 175 -1.07 -16.14 6.94
C PRO A 175 -2.23 -16.59 6.04
N ASP A 176 -3.40 -16.89 6.63
CA ASP A 176 -4.60 -17.36 5.94
C ASP A 176 -5.72 -16.31 5.88
N ALA A 177 -5.44 -15.06 6.28
CA ALA A 177 -6.43 -14.00 6.21
C ALA A 177 -6.65 -13.55 4.76
N ASP A 178 -7.69 -14.07 4.14
CA ASP A 178 -8.26 -13.53 2.91
C ASP A 178 -9.20 -12.37 3.26
N PRO A 179 -8.96 -11.11 2.80
CA PRO A 179 -9.92 -10.02 2.95
C PRO A 179 -11.26 -10.28 2.25
N GLY A 180 -11.37 -11.37 1.48
CA GLY A 180 -12.50 -11.74 0.67
C GLY A 180 -12.53 -10.94 -0.62
N ASP A 181 -13.62 -11.12 -1.37
CA ASP A 181 -13.81 -10.43 -2.65
C ASP A 181 -15.08 -9.56 -2.67
N PRO A 182 -15.00 -8.31 -2.17
CA PRO A 182 -16.13 -7.39 -2.16
C PRO A 182 -16.77 -7.16 -3.53
N LEU A 183 -15.98 -7.18 -4.60
CA LEU A 183 -16.48 -6.97 -5.96
C LEU A 183 -17.27 -8.19 -6.45
N ALA A 184 -16.80 -9.40 -6.16
CA ALA A 184 -17.56 -10.62 -6.42
C ALA A 184 -18.90 -10.61 -5.69
N LEU A 185 -18.92 -10.17 -4.42
CA LEU A 185 -20.14 -10.08 -3.62
C LEU A 185 -21.13 -9.05 -4.21
N LEU A 186 -20.64 -7.90 -4.65
CA LEU A 186 -21.46 -6.89 -5.32
C LEU A 186 -22.03 -7.42 -6.64
N ALA A 187 -21.20 -8.06 -7.46
CA ALA A 187 -21.65 -8.69 -8.70
C ALA A 187 -22.70 -9.78 -8.44
N ALA A 188 -22.53 -10.60 -7.39
CA ALA A 188 -23.50 -11.60 -6.94
C ALA A 188 -24.86 -11.01 -6.57
N ALA A 189 -24.84 -9.77 -6.07
CA ALA A 189 -26.02 -9.01 -5.72
C ALA A 189 -26.58 -8.18 -6.90
N GLY A 190 -26.09 -8.39 -8.13
CA GLY A 190 -26.51 -7.65 -9.32
C GLY A 190 -26.02 -6.20 -9.36
N ILE A 191 -24.97 -5.87 -8.58
CA ILE A 191 -24.35 -4.55 -8.56
C ILE A 191 -23.03 -4.60 -9.34
N GLU A 192 -23.00 -3.95 -10.49
CA GLU A 192 -21.75 -3.72 -11.22
C GLU A 192 -20.98 -2.56 -10.57
N ALA A 193 -19.88 -2.88 -9.88
CA ALA A 193 -18.99 -1.91 -9.28
C ALA A 193 -17.64 -1.88 -10.00
N ARG A 194 -17.06 -0.68 -10.12
CA ARG A 194 -15.77 -0.46 -10.77
C ARG A 194 -14.75 0.13 -9.80
N GLU A 195 -13.47 -0.02 -10.08
CA GLU A 195 -12.37 0.48 -9.24
C GLU A 195 -11.60 1.60 -9.95
N LEU A 196 -10.91 2.46 -9.20
CA LEU A 196 -9.95 3.41 -9.79
C LEU A 196 -8.62 2.73 -10.12
N PRO A 197 -8.00 3.00 -11.29
CA PRO A 197 -6.73 2.40 -11.71
C PRO A 197 -5.50 2.85 -10.86
N ASP A 198 -5.61 3.89 -10.06
CA ASP A 198 -4.57 4.35 -9.14
C ASP A 198 -5.20 4.82 -7.82
N GLU A 199 -6.08 4.01 -7.23
CA GLU A 199 -6.69 4.31 -5.93
C GLU A 199 -5.60 4.60 -4.86
N ARG A 200 -5.82 5.63 -4.02
CA ARG A 200 -4.88 6.11 -2.99
C ARG A 200 -5.43 5.95 -1.57
N GLY A 201 -6.52 5.19 -1.44
CA GLY A 201 -7.31 5.06 -0.23
C GLY A 201 -7.99 6.37 0.21
N ALA A 202 -8.67 6.31 1.36
CA ALA A 202 -9.41 7.44 1.90
C ALA A 202 -8.53 8.46 2.65
N GLY A 203 -7.32 8.09 3.08
CA GLY A 203 -6.41 8.99 3.83
C GLY A 203 -6.56 8.97 5.35
N GLY A 204 -7.28 8.00 5.92
CA GLY A 204 -7.48 7.88 7.37
C GLY A 204 -6.16 7.80 8.18
N PRO A 205 -5.22 6.91 7.84
CA PRO A 205 -3.92 6.83 8.52
C PRO A 205 -3.07 8.09 8.35
N LEU A 206 -3.14 8.72 7.16
CA LEU A 206 -2.45 10.00 6.91
C LEU A 206 -2.95 11.10 7.86
N ARG A 207 -4.27 11.20 8.04
CA ARG A 207 -4.90 12.12 8.98
C ARG A 207 -4.54 11.80 10.43
N ALA A 208 -4.58 10.52 10.81
CA ALA A 208 -4.24 10.06 12.15
C ALA A 208 -2.79 10.38 12.53
N ALA A 209 -1.88 10.30 11.56
CA ALA A 209 -0.50 10.74 11.71
C ALA A 209 -0.32 12.28 11.69
N GLY A 210 -1.42 13.03 11.65
CA GLY A 210 -1.48 14.48 11.82
C GLY A 210 -1.24 15.29 10.55
N GLU A 211 -1.04 14.69 9.37
CA GLU A 211 -0.82 15.41 8.11
C GLU A 211 -2.12 16.02 7.56
N THR A 212 -2.66 17.01 8.26
CA THR A 212 -3.94 17.65 7.94
C THR A 212 -3.95 18.27 6.55
N ASP A 213 -2.86 18.93 6.15
CA ASP A 213 -2.79 19.64 4.87
C ASP A 213 -2.71 18.65 3.70
N ARG A 214 -1.84 17.63 3.80
CA ARG A 214 -1.76 16.56 2.79
C ARG A 214 -3.05 15.75 2.74
N PHE A 215 -3.71 15.56 3.88
CA PHE A 215 -5.01 14.90 3.95
C PHE A 215 -6.09 15.72 3.23
N ALA A 216 -6.20 17.02 3.48
CA ALA A 216 -7.17 17.89 2.81
C ALA A 216 -6.92 17.94 1.29
N ASP A 217 -5.66 17.99 0.88
CA ASP A 217 -5.25 17.97 -0.52
C ASP A 217 -5.55 16.62 -1.20
N LEU A 218 -5.28 15.48 -0.53
CA LEU A 218 -5.70 14.16 -0.98
C LEU A 218 -7.23 14.06 -1.08
N ALA A 219 -7.96 14.56 -0.08
CA ALA A 219 -9.41 14.51 -0.02
C ALA A 219 -10.03 15.27 -1.20
N ARG A 220 -9.52 16.47 -1.50
CA ARG A 220 -9.94 17.28 -2.66
C ARG A 220 -9.70 16.54 -3.97
N ARG A 221 -8.49 16.00 -4.18
CA ARG A 221 -8.18 15.20 -5.38
C ARG A 221 -9.06 13.96 -5.51
N ASN A 222 -9.32 13.26 -4.41
CA ASN A 222 -10.20 12.11 -4.41
C ASN A 222 -11.63 12.52 -4.78
N ALA A 223 -12.15 13.61 -4.22
CA ALA A 223 -13.47 14.13 -4.56
C ALA A 223 -13.60 14.48 -6.06
N GLU A 224 -12.60 15.17 -6.62
CA GLU A 224 -12.50 15.48 -8.05
C GLU A 224 -12.47 14.20 -8.90
N ARG A 225 -11.64 13.22 -8.53
CA ARG A 225 -11.50 11.95 -9.25
C ARG A 225 -12.75 11.10 -9.17
N PHE A 226 -13.41 11.03 -8.02
CA PHE A 226 -14.66 10.31 -7.86
C PHE A 226 -15.75 10.99 -8.70
N ALA A 227 -15.83 12.32 -8.70
CA ALA A 227 -16.79 13.05 -9.52
C ALA A 227 -16.58 12.79 -11.01
N ALA A 228 -15.32 12.71 -11.45
CA ALA A 228 -14.97 12.41 -12.83
C ALA A 228 -15.41 11.00 -13.28
N THR A 229 -15.65 10.05 -12.36
CA THR A 229 -16.15 8.72 -12.74
C THR A 229 -17.66 8.71 -12.99
N GLY A 230 -18.39 9.78 -12.65
CA GLY A 230 -19.85 9.84 -12.76
C GLY A 230 -20.59 8.93 -11.77
N ALA A 231 -19.92 8.43 -10.73
CA ALA A 231 -20.53 7.50 -9.78
C ALA A 231 -21.70 8.14 -9.04
N THR A 232 -22.83 7.43 -8.96
CA THR A 232 -23.98 7.87 -8.17
C THR A 232 -23.88 7.40 -6.72
N ARG A 233 -22.95 6.47 -6.43
CA ARG A 233 -22.60 6.02 -5.08
C ARG A 233 -21.17 5.51 -5.02
N ILE A 234 -20.55 5.67 -3.85
CA ILE A 234 -19.20 5.17 -3.54
C ILE A 234 -19.33 4.08 -2.47
N VAL A 235 -18.97 2.85 -2.79
CA VAL A 235 -19.07 1.69 -1.90
C VAL A 235 -17.72 1.36 -1.28
N THR A 236 -17.67 1.02 0.00
CA THR A 236 -16.46 0.50 0.64
C THR A 236 -16.78 -0.55 1.70
N ALA A 237 -15.93 -1.58 1.81
CA ALA A 237 -16.03 -2.59 2.87
C ALA A 237 -15.42 -2.12 4.20
N CYS A 238 -14.57 -1.09 4.17
CA CYS A 238 -13.84 -0.63 5.34
C CYS A 238 -14.62 0.47 6.09
N ALA A 239 -15.08 0.17 7.31
CA ALA A 239 -15.76 1.15 8.17
C ALA A 239 -14.90 2.39 8.46
N GLY A 240 -13.58 2.22 8.58
CA GLY A 240 -12.64 3.34 8.73
C GLY A 240 -12.60 4.24 7.50
N CYS A 241 -12.64 3.66 6.29
CA CYS A 241 -12.73 4.43 5.06
C CYS A 241 -14.08 5.14 4.94
N ALA A 242 -15.18 4.45 5.22
CA ALA A 242 -16.52 5.05 5.21
C ALA A 242 -16.56 6.30 6.09
N ARG A 243 -16.15 6.18 7.36
CA ARG A 243 -16.08 7.31 8.30
C ARG A 243 -15.16 8.42 7.83
N THR A 244 -13.99 8.09 7.26
CA THR A 244 -13.05 9.09 6.74
C THR A 244 -13.67 9.89 5.59
N LEU A 245 -14.32 9.21 4.65
CA LEU A 245 -14.93 9.85 3.48
C LEU A 245 -16.17 10.68 3.83
N THR A 246 -16.93 10.29 4.86
CA THR A 246 -18.16 11.00 5.25
C THR A 246 -17.91 12.13 6.24
N GLU A 247 -17.14 11.87 7.30
CA GLU A 247 -16.94 12.81 8.41
C GLU A 247 -15.65 13.61 8.20
N ALA A 248 -14.52 12.93 8.07
CA ALA A 248 -13.22 13.61 8.03
C ALA A 248 -13.05 14.49 6.79
N TYR A 249 -13.59 14.09 5.63
CA TYR A 249 -13.61 14.95 4.43
C TYR A 249 -14.46 16.19 4.67
N ALA A 250 -15.61 16.02 5.32
CA ALA A 250 -16.51 17.11 5.59
C ALA A 250 -15.90 18.14 6.56
N GLU A 251 -15.19 17.67 7.58
CA GLU A 251 -14.38 18.48 8.51
C GLU A 251 -13.25 19.22 7.79
N ALA A 252 -12.64 18.61 6.78
CA ALA A 252 -11.62 19.23 5.93
C ALA A 252 -12.21 20.15 4.83
N GLY A 253 -13.52 20.43 4.85
CA GLY A 253 -14.18 21.30 3.88
C GLY A 253 -14.40 20.68 2.50
N VAL A 254 -14.19 19.37 2.35
CA VAL A 254 -14.40 18.63 1.11
C VAL A 254 -15.77 17.95 1.15
N ARG A 255 -16.53 18.04 0.05
CA ARG A 255 -17.80 17.34 -0.11
C ARG A 255 -17.69 16.39 -1.30
N LEU A 256 -18.14 15.15 -1.11
CA LEU A 256 -18.24 14.19 -2.20
C LEU A 256 -19.52 14.45 -3.00
N HIS A 257 -19.45 14.28 -4.31
CA HIS A 257 -20.59 14.44 -5.22
C HIS A 257 -21.64 13.31 -5.05
N ALA A 258 -21.23 12.17 -4.49
CA ALA A 258 -22.05 10.98 -4.31
C ALA A 258 -21.99 10.46 -2.86
N PRO A 259 -23.06 9.82 -2.37
CA PRO A 259 -23.09 9.21 -1.05
C PRO A 259 -22.10 8.05 -0.93
N VAL A 260 -21.52 7.92 0.26
CA VAL A 260 -20.69 6.78 0.64
C VAL A 260 -21.59 5.72 1.29
N VAL A 261 -21.57 4.50 0.75
CA VAL A 261 -22.42 3.39 1.17
C VAL A 261 -21.55 2.24 1.67
N PRO A 262 -21.66 1.83 2.94
CA PRO A 262 -20.97 0.62 3.42
C PRO A 262 -21.37 -0.60 2.59
N LEU A 263 -20.43 -1.50 2.28
CA LEU A 263 -20.67 -2.70 1.48
C LEU A 263 -21.88 -3.50 1.98
N VAL A 264 -21.96 -3.75 3.28
CA VAL A 264 -23.06 -4.49 3.91
C VAL A 264 -24.42 -3.84 3.67
N ARG A 265 -24.47 -2.50 3.59
CA ARG A 265 -25.70 -1.76 3.30
C ARG A 265 -26.05 -1.86 1.81
N ALA A 266 -25.07 -1.74 0.91
CA ALA A 266 -25.29 -1.91 -0.52
C ALA A 266 -25.84 -3.32 -0.85
N LEU A 267 -25.32 -4.36 -0.19
CA LEU A 267 -25.80 -5.74 -0.32
C LEU A 267 -27.22 -5.93 0.26
N ALA A 268 -27.51 -5.30 1.39
CA ALA A 268 -28.84 -5.34 1.99
C ALA A 268 -29.90 -4.62 1.12
N GLU A 269 -29.55 -3.47 0.53
CA GLU A 269 -30.41 -2.70 -0.39
C GLU A 269 -30.70 -3.46 -1.68
N ALA A 270 -29.76 -4.28 -2.17
CA ALA A 270 -29.99 -5.22 -3.27
C ALA A 270 -30.94 -6.38 -2.90
N GLY A 271 -31.42 -6.43 -1.65
CA GLY A 271 -32.46 -7.34 -1.21
C GLY A 271 -32.00 -8.75 -0.89
N GLY A 272 -30.70 -8.99 -0.66
CA GLY A 272 -30.16 -10.32 -0.29
C GLY A 272 -30.46 -11.44 -1.29
N ARG A 273 -30.98 -11.10 -2.48
CA ARG A 273 -31.34 -12.05 -3.52
C ARG A 273 -30.09 -12.38 -4.32
N VAL A 274 -29.21 -13.20 -3.76
CA VAL A 274 -28.32 -14.07 -4.57
C VAL A 274 -29.23 -15.11 -5.23
N SER A 275 -30.09 -14.65 -6.14
CA SER A 275 -31.20 -15.44 -6.67
C SER A 275 -30.86 -16.11 -8.00
N ASP A 276 -29.70 -15.80 -8.56
CA ASP A 276 -29.25 -16.42 -9.80
C ASP A 276 -27.71 -16.50 -9.84
N ARG A 277 -27.17 -17.71 -9.63
CA ARG A 277 -25.74 -17.98 -9.83
C ARG A 277 -25.31 -17.74 -11.29
N ALA A 278 -26.23 -17.72 -12.26
CA ALA A 278 -25.93 -17.41 -13.66
C ALA A 278 -25.86 -15.90 -13.95
N ALA A 279 -26.38 -15.04 -13.06
CA ALA A 279 -26.28 -13.59 -13.14
C ALA A 279 -24.95 -13.03 -12.62
N LEU A 280 -24.12 -13.88 -11.99
CA LEU A 280 -22.71 -13.65 -11.62
C LEU A 280 -21.78 -13.52 -12.83
N ARG A 281 -22.22 -12.87 -13.91
CA ARG A 281 -21.33 -12.52 -15.02
C ARG A 281 -20.55 -11.27 -14.62
N LEU A 282 -19.40 -11.49 -13.97
CA LEU A 282 -18.35 -10.48 -13.89
C LEU A 282 -18.03 -10.01 -15.32
N PRO A 283 -17.86 -8.70 -15.57
CA PRO A 283 -17.33 -8.22 -16.85
C PRO A 283 -16.03 -8.98 -17.13
N ALA A 284 -15.98 -9.67 -18.26
CA ALA A 284 -14.93 -10.62 -18.58
C ALA A 284 -13.56 -9.92 -18.68
N CYS A 285 -12.72 -10.04 -17.65
CA CYS A 285 -11.27 -10.04 -17.84
C CYS A 285 -10.89 -11.46 -18.24
N ASP A 286 -10.82 -11.67 -19.56
CA ASP A 286 -10.39 -12.88 -20.29
C ASP A 286 -11.14 -14.20 -20.03
N SER A 287 -11.08 -15.09 -21.03
CA SER A 287 -11.70 -16.42 -21.01
C SER A 287 -10.99 -17.43 -20.11
N ASP A 288 -9.77 -17.12 -19.68
CA ASP A 288 -8.91 -18.07 -18.96
C ASP A 288 -9.12 -17.94 -17.44
N THR A 289 -9.54 -16.76 -16.97
CA THR A 289 -9.91 -16.48 -15.57
C THR A 289 -11.25 -17.10 -15.19
N ALA A 290 -12.09 -17.46 -16.17
CA ALA A 290 -13.35 -18.16 -15.94
C ALA A 290 -13.16 -19.54 -15.28
N ALA A 291 -12.06 -20.24 -15.58
CA ALA A 291 -11.76 -21.56 -15.02
C ALA A 291 -11.35 -21.53 -13.53
N ALA A 292 -10.91 -20.37 -13.02
CA ALA A 292 -10.55 -20.22 -11.61
C ALA A 292 -11.77 -20.29 -10.68
N TRP A 293 -12.96 -19.96 -11.20
CA TRP A 293 -14.21 -19.98 -10.43
C TRP A 293 -14.72 -21.38 -10.13
N ASP A 294 -14.56 -22.32 -11.05
CA ASP A 294 -14.97 -23.72 -10.86
C ASP A 294 -14.13 -24.43 -9.79
N THR A 295 -12.87 -23.99 -9.63
CA THR A 295 -11.95 -24.56 -8.63
C THR A 295 -12.27 -24.07 -7.20
N LEU A 296 -12.84 -22.88 -7.05
CA LEU A 296 -13.11 -22.28 -5.74
C LEU A 296 -14.50 -22.63 -5.18
N LEU A 297 -15.47 -22.92 -6.06
CA LEU A 297 -16.87 -23.15 -5.67
C LEU A 297 -17.26 -24.64 -5.61
N GLY A 298 -16.46 -25.54 -6.20
CA GLY A 298 -16.75 -26.99 -6.25
C GLY A 298 -17.99 -27.32 -7.09
N PRO A 299 -18.20 -28.60 -7.48
CA PRO A 299 -19.40 -28.99 -8.22
C PRO A 299 -20.63 -28.92 -7.30
N ILE A 300 -21.75 -28.50 -7.88
CA ILE A 300 -23.05 -28.24 -7.22
C ILE A 300 -23.56 -29.45 -6.43
#